data_AF-A0AAN8CGV9-F1
#
_entry.id   AF-A0AAN8CGV9-F1
#
_cell.length_a   1.000
_cell.length_b   1.000
_cell.length_c   1.000
_cell.angle_alpha   90.00
_cell.angle_beta   90.00
_cell.angle_gamma   90.00
#
_symmetry.space_group_name_H-M   'P 1'
#
loop_
_entity.id
_entity.type
_entity.pdbx_description
1 polymer ?
#
loop_
_entity_poly.entity_id
_entity_poly.type
_entity_poly.pdbx_seq_one_letter_code
_entity_poly.pdbx_strand_id
1 'polypeptide(L)'
;MEMQLPPHEGDELSVVDMHTGGEPLRIIHSGYPEVKGDSVLSKRRYVREHLDHLRRVLMFEPRGHYDMYGALVVDSELPEADLGVLFMHNEGYSTMCGHAVIALGRFAVDYKLVKEPQSPETQVNIHCPCGLVKAFVEYSEGKTGGVRFLSVPAFTFATDVTVSLERFGDVTVDISYGGAFYAFVDAKRFGLDVTTSRTRDLVDAATAVTNAVKSQVKLYHPTSDDLAFLYGTILTDGKDDYSSDPTANMCVFAEAQVDRSPTGSGVTARVALQYHRGLIQLNQTRTFQSGATGSQFTGRAVEETKCGDFKAVVVEVSGRAFYTGVSRFVQEPEDKLTHGFLLK
;
A
#
# COMPACT_ATOMS: atom_id res chain seq x y z
N MET A 1 -18.01 34.10 8.76
CA MET A 1 -16.91 34.84 8.12
C MET A 1 -16.18 33.82 7.26
N GLU A 2 -16.26 33.94 5.94
CA GLU A 2 -15.48 33.08 5.04
C GLU A 2 -14.00 33.51 5.15
N MET A 3 -13.13 32.58 5.54
CA MET A 3 -11.70 32.85 5.62
C MET A 3 -11.13 32.83 4.20
N GLN A 4 -10.50 33.93 3.79
CA GLN A 4 -9.73 33.96 2.55
C GLN A 4 -8.36 33.33 2.77
N LEU A 5 -7.89 32.57 1.79
CA LEU A 5 -6.53 32.03 1.79
C LEU A 5 -5.51 33.17 1.62
N PRO A 6 -4.30 33.03 2.16
CA PRO A 6 -3.21 33.99 1.90
C PRO A 6 -2.86 34.00 0.40
N PRO A 7 -2.18 35.07 -0.08
CA PRO A 7 -1.63 35.10 -1.43
C PRO A 7 -0.75 33.88 -1.70
N HIS A 8 -0.94 33.22 -2.84
CA HIS A 8 -0.23 31.99 -3.19
C HIS A 8 -0.02 31.87 -4.70
N GLU A 9 0.90 31.00 -5.10
CA GLU A 9 1.16 30.62 -6.49
C GLU A 9 0.56 29.25 -6.81
N GLY A 10 0.15 29.10 -8.08
CA GLY A 10 -0.43 27.87 -8.59
C GLY A 10 -1.82 27.57 -8.02
N ASP A 11 -2.27 26.34 -8.27
CA ASP A 11 -3.56 25.87 -7.80
C ASP A 11 -3.53 25.42 -6.34
N GLU A 12 -4.64 25.62 -5.64
CA GLU A 12 -4.89 25.08 -4.31
C GLU A 12 -4.99 23.54 -4.36
N LEU A 13 -4.16 22.85 -3.59
CA LEU A 13 -4.20 21.39 -3.49
C LEU A 13 -5.14 20.98 -2.35
N SER A 14 -6.35 20.56 -2.70
CA SER A 14 -7.34 20.11 -1.71
C SER A 14 -7.26 18.60 -1.49
N VAL A 15 -7.26 18.20 -0.22
CA VAL A 15 -7.11 16.80 0.18
C VAL A 15 -8.08 16.39 1.27
N VAL A 16 -8.32 15.09 1.33
CA VAL A 16 -8.99 14.40 2.44
C VAL A 16 -7.99 13.43 3.05
N ASP A 17 -7.68 13.62 4.33
CA ASP A 17 -6.79 12.73 5.06
C ASP A 17 -7.62 11.65 5.78
N MET A 18 -7.17 10.40 5.63
CA MET A 18 -7.69 9.23 6.32
C MET A 18 -6.55 8.44 6.95
N HIS A 19 -6.87 7.44 7.76
CA HIS A 19 -5.93 6.40 8.14
C HIS A 19 -6.60 5.03 8.11
N THR A 20 -5.81 3.99 7.84
CA THR A 20 -6.22 2.59 7.90
C THR A 20 -5.22 1.84 8.79
N GLY A 21 -5.65 1.36 9.94
CA GLY A 21 -4.74 0.72 10.91
C GLY A 21 -3.64 1.64 11.47
N GLY A 22 -3.76 2.96 11.26
CA GLY A 22 -2.75 3.95 11.64
C GLY A 22 -1.87 4.41 10.49
N GLU A 23 -1.89 3.72 9.35
CA GLU A 23 -1.17 4.16 8.15
C GLU A 23 -1.96 5.28 7.47
N PRO A 24 -1.35 6.47 7.26
CA PRO A 24 -2.05 7.60 6.69
C PRO A 24 -2.39 7.36 5.22
N LEU A 25 -3.46 7.99 4.76
CA LEU A 25 -3.72 8.19 3.35
C LEU A 25 -4.21 9.61 3.13
N ARG A 26 -3.40 10.41 2.43
CA ARG A 26 -3.78 11.70 1.89
C ARG A 26 -4.39 11.52 0.51
N ILE A 27 -5.70 11.71 0.39
CA ILE A 27 -6.44 11.59 -0.88
C ILE A 27 -6.50 12.96 -1.54
N ILE A 28 -5.80 13.13 -2.64
CA ILE A 28 -5.79 14.36 -3.45
C ILE A 28 -6.91 14.27 -4.47
N HIS A 29 -7.85 15.22 -4.41
CA HIS A 29 -9.02 15.24 -5.29
C HIS A 29 -9.14 16.52 -6.13
N SER A 30 -8.32 17.55 -5.89
CA SER A 30 -8.25 18.76 -6.72
C SER A 30 -6.91 19.48 -6.58
N GLY A 31 -6.60 20.33 -7.57
CA GLY A 31 -5.40 21.18 -7.60
C GLY A 31 -4.21 20.62 -8.39
N TYR A 32 -4.31 19.38 -8.89
CA TYR A 32 -3.31 18.89 -9.84
C TYR A 32 -3.60 19.42 -11.25
N PRO A 33 -2.57 19.76 -12.04
CA PRO A 33 -2.74 20.03 -13.46
C PRO A 33 -3.19 18.75 -14.19
N GLU A 34 -3.60 18.90 -15.45
CA GLU A 34 -4.00 17.76 -16.28
C GLU A 34 -2.91 16.66 -16.29
N VAL A 35 -3.31 15.46 -15.88
CA VAL A 35 -2.45 14.27 -15.88
C VAL A 35 -2.59 13.55 -17.21
N LYS A 36 -1.61 13.74 -18.09
CA LYS A 36 -1.63 13.19 -19.45
C LYS A 36 -1.36 11.68 -19.46
N GLY A 37 -2.01 10.99 -20.40
CA GLY A 37 -1.81 9.57 -20.65
C GLY A 37 -3.12 8.81 -20.87
N ASP A 38 -3.10 7.82 -21.76
CA ASP A 38 -4.27 7.04 -22.17
C ASP A 38 -4.56 5.86 -21.22
N SER A 39 -3.69 5.62 -20.25
CA SER A 39 -3.83 4.55 -19.24
C SER A 39 -3.33 4.96 -17.86
N VAL A 40 -3.83 4.35 -16.77
CA VAL A 40 -3.34 4.60 -15.41
C VAL A 40 -1.80 4.44 -15.31
N LEU A 41 -1.22 3.45 -15.99
CA LEU A 41 0.24 3.26 -16.01
C LEU A 41 0.96 4.40 -16.76
N SER A 42 0.43 4.87 -17.89
CA SER A 42 1.02 6.01 -18.61
C SER A 42 0.90 7.32 -17.81
N LYS A 43 -0.23 7.53 -17.13
CA LYS A 43 -0.45 8.64 -16.19
C LYS A 43 0.55 8.59 -15.03
N ARG A 44 0.81 7.40 -14.47
CA ARG A 44 1.85 7.18 -13.46
C ARG A 44 3.24 7.60 -13.95
N ARG A 45 3.61 7.23 -15.19
CA ARG A 45 4.89 7.65 -15.78
C ARG A 45 4.94 9.17 -15.96
N TYR A 46 3.86 9.78 -16.46
CA TYR A 46 3.75 11.22 -16.64
C TYR A 46 3.92 12.00 -15.33
N VAL A 47 3.20 11.64 -14.26
CA VAL A 47 3.33 12.35 -12.98
C VAL A 47 4.72 12.22 -12.39
N ARG A 48 5.37 11.06 -12.56
CA ARG A 48 6.75 10.83 -12.10
C ARG A 48 7.76 11.68 -12.86
N GLU A 49 7.58 11.83 -14.17
CA GLU A 49 8.52 12.56 -15.03
C GLU A 49 8.33 14.07 -15.01
N HIS A 50 7.08 14.53 -14.83
CA HIS A 50 6.73 15.94 -15.00
C HIS A 50 6.18 16.62 -13.73
N LEU A 51 5.61 15.86 -12.78
CA LEU A 51 4.86 16.42 -11.65
C LEU A 51 5.35 15.96 -10.27
N ASP A 52 6.54 15.34 -10.16
CA ASP A 52 7.07 14.84 -8.88
C ASP A 52 7.26 15.96 -7.83
N HIS A 53 7.41 17.20 -8.28
CA HIS A 53 7.42 18.35 -7.37
C HIS A 53 6.16 18.42 -6.50
N LEU A 54 4.96 18.12 -7.04
CA LEU A 54 3.70 18.13 -6.28
C LEU A 54 3.62 16.98 -5.26
N ARG A 55 4.17 15.80 -5.60
CA ARG A 55 4.32 14.72 -4.62
C ARG A 55 5.17 15.20 -3.45
N ARG A 56 6.31 15.82 -3.70
CA ARG A 56 7.20 16.32 -2.65
C ARG A 56 6.51 17.39 -1.80
N VAL A 57 5.80 18.35 -2.40
CA VAL A 57 4.97 19.33 -1.67
C VAL A 57 4.04 18.65 -0.67
N LEU A 58 3.37 17.56 -1.06
CA LEU A 58 2.31 16.95 -0.25
C LEU A 58 2.78 15.86 0.71
N MET A 59 3.86 15.14 0.38
CA MET A 59 4.36 14.02 1.16
C MET A 59 5.45 14.43 2.14
N PHE A 60 6.30 15.40 1.78
CA PHE A 60 7.44 15.79 2.61
C PHE A 60 7.05 16.81 3.68
N GLU A 61 7.90 16.93 4.70
CA GLU A 61 7.80 18.05 5.64
C GLU A 61 7.95 19.37 4.88
N PRO A 62 7.23 20.44 5.26
CA PRO A 62 6.43 20.59 6.49
C PRO A 62 4.95 20.17 6.36
N ARG A 63 4.48 19.75 5.17
CA ARG A 63 3.05 19.47 4.93
C ARG A 63 2.69 18.02 5.19
N GLY A 64 3.63 17.11 4.96
CA GLY A 64 3.56 15.70 5.32
C GLY A 64 4.64 15.36 6.35
N HIS A 65 5.17 14.15 6.27
CA HIS A 65 6.26 13.64 7.11
C HIS A 65 6.90 12.44 6.44
N TYR A 66 7.98 11.91 7.01
CA TYR A 66 8.78 10.82 6.44
C TYR A 66 7.97 9.60 5.97
N ASP A 67 6.87 9.34 6.66
CA ASP A 67 5.99 8.20 6.42
C ASP A 67 4.58 8.59 5.95
N MET A 68 4.44 9.75 5.29
CA MET A 68 3.18 10.11 4.66
C MET A 68 2.94 9.23 3.42
N TYR A 69 1.69 8.85 3.19
CA TYR A 69 1.25 8.13 2.01
C TYR A 69 0.08 8.86 1.35
N GLY A 70 0.05 8.87 0.03
CA GLY A 70 -0.95 9.62 -0.74
C GLY A 70 -1.56 8.82 -1.89
N ALA A 71 -2.73 9.30 -2.33
CA ALA A 71 -3.46 8.80 -3.49
C ALA A 71 -3.98 10.00 -4.30
N LEU A 72 -3.52 10.15 -5.54
CA LEU A 72 -4.10 11.09 -6.49
C LEU A 72 -5.25 10.41 -7.23
N VAL A 73 -6.45 10.95 -7.11
CA VAL A 73 -7.61 10.51 -7.88
C VAL A 73 -7.45 11.00 -9.33
N VAL A 74 -7.61 10.09 -10.28
CA VAL A 74 -7.52 10.37 -11.73
C VAL A 74 -8.63 9.65 -12.48
N ASP A 75 -8.90 10.10 -13.71
CA ASP A 75 -9.78 9.35 -14.60
C ASP A 75 -9.16 7.99 -14.97
N SER A 76 -10.02 7.00 -15.15
CA SER A 76 -9.66 5.66 -15.60
C SER A 76 -10.03 5.47 -17.07
N GLU A 77 -9.19 4.76 -17.82
CA GLU A 77 -9.51 4.29 -19.17
C GLU A 77 -10.51 3.13 -19.20
N LEU A 78 -10.72 2.47 -18.05
CA LEU A 78 -11.68 1.38 -17.90
C LEU A 78 -13.08 1.93 -17.60
N PRO A 79 -14.09 1.67 -18.45
CA PRO A 79 -15.46 2.13 -18.25
C PRO A 79 -16.12 1.60 -16.98
N GLU A 80 -15.68 0.44 -16.49
CA GLU A 80 -16.20 -0.21 -15.28
C GLU A 80 -15.60 0.33 -13.98
N ALA A 81 -14.58 1.20 -14.04
CA ALA A 81 -13.96 1.77 -12.85
C ALA A 81 -14.78 2.95 -12.31
N ASP A 82 -15.04 2.95 -11.00
CA ASP A 82 -15.67 4.09 -10.31
C ASP A 82 -14.67 5.24 -10.09
N LEU A 83 -13.38 4.90 -9.96
CA LEU A 83 -12.28 5.86 -9.88
C LEU A 83 -10.94 5.22 -10.32
N GLY A 84 -10.06 6.03 -10.91
CA GLY A 84 -8.64 5.70 -11.07
C GLY A 84 -7.80 6.32 -9.96
N VAL A 85 -6.66 5.70 -9.64
CA VAL A 85 -5.76 6.21 -8.60
C VAL A 85 -4.29 6.05 -8.94
N LEU A 86 -3.49 7.04 -8.55
CA LEU A 86 -2.03 6.98 -8.54
C LEU A 86 -1.52 7.11 -7.09
N PHE A 87 -0.97 6.04 -6.56
CA PHE A 87 -0.38 6.03 -5.21
C PHE A 87 0.97 6.72 -5.17
N MET A 88 1.30 7.36 -4.05
CA MET A 88 2.59 8.02 -3.83
C MET A 88 3.04 7.97 -2.38
N HIS A 89 4.35 8.01 -2.16
CA HIS A 89 4.99 7.96 -0.85
C HIS A 89 6.31 8.77 -0.86
N ASN A 90 7.18 8.55 0.12
CA ASN A 90 8.38 9.36 0.32
C ASN A 90 9.43 9.25 -0.83
N GLU A 91 9.50 8.11 -1.51
CA GLU A 91 10.44 7.87 -2.60
C GLU A 91 9.87 8.22 -3.99
N GLY A 92 8.56 8.08 -4.19
CA GLY A 92 7.96 8.24 -5.52
C GLY A 92 6.52 7.75 -5.62
N TYR A 93 6.14 7.28 -6.80
CA TYR A 93 4.81 6.76 -7.09
C TYR A 93 4.78 5.23 -7.04
N SER A 94 3.83 4.65 -6.30
CA SER A 94 3.67 3.19 -6.11
C SER A 94 2.73 2.55 -7.14
N THR A 95 2.62 1.22 -7.11
CA THR A 95 1.81 0.39 -8.00
C THR A 95 0.54 -0.15 -7.34
N MET A 96 0.57 -0.44 -6.04
CA MET A 96 -0.56 -0.98 -5.28
C MET A 96 -0.37 -0.66 -3.80
N CYS A 97 -1.46 -0.39 -3.09
CA CYS A 97 -1.42 -0.22 -1.64
C CYS A 97 -2.74 -0.63 -0.96
N GLY A 98 -2.74 -1.73 -0.21
CA GLY A 98 -3.97 -2.32 0.33
C GLY A 98 -4.65 -1.48 1.42
N HIS A 99 -3.89 -0.80 2.29
CA HIS A 99 -4.49 0.11 3.30
C HIS A 99 -5.19 1.29 2.62
N ALA A 100 -4.62 1.74 1.50
CA ALA A 100 -5.17 2.83 0.72
C ALA A 100 -6.43 2.42 -0.04
N VAL A 101 -6.49 1.20 -0.59
CA VAL A 101 -7.70 0.63 -1.20
C VAL A 101 -8.87 0.60 -0.20
N ILE A 102 -8.60 0.20 1.06
CA ILE A 102 -9.61 0.19 2.13
C ILE A 102 -10.15 1.61 2.40
N ALA A 103 -9.27 2.60 2.51
CA ALA A 103 -9.68 4.00 2.68
C ALA A 103 -10.42 4.55 1.46
N LEU A 104 -9.93 4.29 0.24
CA LEU A 104 -10.52 4.75 -1.01
C LEU A 104 -11.89 4.16 -1.28
N GLY A 105 -12.14 2.89 -0.93
CA GLY A 105 -13.46 2.29 -1.04
C GLY A 105 -14.49 3.10 -0.23
N ARG A 106 -14.17 3.37 1.04
CA ARG A 106 -15.02 4.17 1.92
C ARG A 106 -15.18 5.62 1.41
N PHE A 107 -14.08 6.25 1.00
CA PHE A 107 -14.07 7.60 0.41
C PHE A 107 -14.97 7.68 -0.83
N ALA A 108 -14.89 6.72 -1.75
CA ALA A 108 -15.67 6.73 -2.98
C ALA A 108 -17.19 6.68 -2.73
N VAL A 109 -17.63 5.93 -1.72
CA VAL A 109 -19.04 5.88 -1.31
C VAL A 109 -19.44 7.18 -0.61
N ASP A 110 -18.67 7.62 0.38
CA ASP A 110 -19.01 8.80 1.20
C ASP A 110 -19.02 10.11 0.38
N TYR A 111 -18.12 10.24 -0.60
CA TYR A 111 -18.01 11.39 -1.50
C TYR A 111 -18.81 11.22 -2.80
N LYS A 112 -19.66 10.19 -2.89
CA LYS A 112 -20.59 9.96 -4.01
C LYS A 112 -19.91 9.82 -5.38
N LEU A 113 -18.70 9.25 -5.40
CA LEU A 113 -18.08 8.79 -6.63
C LEU A 113 -18.80 7.54 -7.17
N VAL A 114 -19.34 6.73 -6.26
CA VAL A 114 -20.31 5.68 -6.60
C VAL A 114 -21.71 6.27 -6.67
N LYS A 115 -22.38 6.12 -7.82
CA LYS A 115 -23.69 6.75 -8.09
C LYS A 115 -24.81 6.21 -7.18
N GLU A 116 -24.85 4.90 -6.97
CA GLU A 116 -25.95 4.23 -6.26
C GLU A 116 -25.42 3.18 -5.26
N PRO A 117 -25.03 3.61 -4.04
CA PRO A 117 -24.61 2.69 -2.98
C PRO A 117 -25.70 1.67 -2.62
N GLN A 118 -25.31 0.42 -2.42
CA GLN A 118 -26.19 -0.72 -2.13
C GLN A 118 -25.94 -1.28 -0.71
N SER A 119 -27.00 -1.76 -0.05
CA SER A 119 -26.92 -2.49 1.23
C SER A 119 -27.04 -4.00 0.99
N PRO A 120 -26.39 -4.86 1.80
CA PRO A 120 -25.57 -4.54 2.98
C PRO A 120 -24.15 -4.09 2.63
N GLU A 121 -23.78 -4.12 1.35
CA GLU A 121 -22.43 -3.87 0.89
C GLU A 121 -22.43 -3.24 -0.51
N THR A 122 -21.63 -2.20 -0.68
CA THR A 122 -21.45 -1.49 -1.96
C THR A 122 -20.12 -1.90 -2.58
N GLN A 123 -20.15 -2.41 -3.81
CA GLN A 123 -18.95 -2.65 -4.59
C GLN A 123 -18.40 -1.32 -5.13
N VAL A 124 -17.07 -1.16 -5.06
CA VAL A 124 -16.32 -0.04 -5.63
C VAL A 124 -15.19 -0.61 -6.48
N ASN A 125 -15.17 -0.29 -7.77
CA ASN A 125 -14.14 -0.68 -8.71
C ASN A 125 -13.06 0.39 -8.77
N ILE A 126 -11.89 0.11 -8.19
CA ILE A 126 -10.77 1.04 -8.09
C ILE A 126 -9.70 0.64 -9.10
N HIS A 127 -9.43 1.49 -10.09
CA HIS A 127 -8.39 1.23 -11.08
C HIS A 127 -7.02 1.69 -10.55
N CYS A 128 -6.24 0.74 -10.07
CA CYS A 128 -4.86 0.93 -9.60
C CYS A 128 -3.84 0.67 -10.71
N PRO A 129 -2.58 1.11 -10.56
CA PRO A 129 -1.53 0.78 -11.55
C PRO A 129 -1.26 -0.72 -11.71
N CYS A 130 -1.57 -1.54 -10.69
CA CYS A 130 -1.51 -3.00 -10.78
C CYS A 130 -2.72 -3.65 -11.47
N GLY A 131 -3.74 -2.85 -11.86
CA GLY A 131 -5.00 -3.31 -12.44
C GLY A 131 -6.23 -2.95 -11.60
N LEU A 132 -7.39 -3.44 -12.04
CA LEU A 132 -8.67 -3.20 -11.37
C LEU A 132 -8.78 -3.99 -10.07
N VAL A 133 -9.03 -3.29 -8.96
CA VAL A 133 -9.25 -3.87 -7.63
C VAL A 133 -10.70 -3.66 -7.24
N LYS A 134 -11.37 -4.74 -6.85
CA LYS A 134 -12.77 -4.69 -6.39
C LYS A 134 -12.79 -4.56 -4.87
N ALA A 135 -13.15 -3.38 -4.39
CA ALA A 135 -13.44 -3.14 -2.98
C ALA A 135 -14.94 -3.32 -2.72
N PHE A 136 -15.27 -3.65 -1.49
CA PHE A 136 -16.61 -3.92 -1.02
C PHE A 136 -16.76 -3.26 0.34
N VAL A 137 -17.63 -2.27 0.41
CA VAL A 137 -17.80 -1.36 1.55
C VAL A 137 -19.09 -1.73 2.25
N GLU A 138 -19.02 -2.12 3.53
CA GLU A 138 -20.22 -2.28 4.35
C GLU A 138 -21.04 -0.99 4.31
N TYR A 139 -22.34 -1.11 4.01
CA TYR A 139 -23.19 0.04 3.82
C TYR A 139 -24.60 -0.21 4.37
N SER A 140 -24.99 0.60 5.35
CA SER A 140 -26.32 0.54 5.98
C SER A 140 -26.76 1.93 6.41
N GLU A 141 -28.01 2.27 6.12
CA GLU A 141 -28.65 3.53 6.53
C GLU A 141 -27.81 4.79 6.20
N GLY A 142 -27.19 4.82 5.01
CA GLY A 142 -26.37 5.95 4.57
C GLY A 142 -24.99 6.04 5.23
N LYS A 143 -24.54 5.00 5.95
CA LYS A 143 -23.26 4.96 6.66
C LYS A 143 -22.37 3.86 6.10
N THR A 144 -21.11 4.21 5.88
CA THR A 144 -20.03 3.29 5.49
C THR A 144 -19.36 2.65 6.71
N GLY A 145 -19.00 1.38 6.59
CA GLY A 145 -18.39 0.56 7.63
C GLY A 145 -17.02 -0.02 7.25
N GLY A 146 -16.81 -1.29 7.58
CA GLY A 146 -15.63 -2.04 7.17
C GLY A 146 -15.53 -2.17 5.65
N VAL A 147 -14.31 -2.38 5.17
CA VAL A 147 -14.06 -2.57 3.74
C VAL A 147 -13.24 -3.82 3.56
N ARG A 148 -13.66 -4.66 2.61
CA ARG A 148 -12.87 -5.77 2.09
C ARG A 148 -12.54 -5.54 0.63
N PHE A 149 -11.43 -6.08 0.13
CA PHE A 149 -11.11 -6.05 -1.29
C PHE A 149 -10.62 -7.39 -1.78
N LEU A 150 -10.84 -7.67 -3.06
CA LEU A 150 -10.25 -8.80 -3.77
C LEU A 150 -8.98 -8.33 -4.47
N SER A 151 -7.86 -8.98 -4.17
CA SER A 151 -6.57 -8.66 -4.76
C SER A 151 -6.52 -8.99 -6.25
N VAL A 152 -5.51 -8.42 -6.94
CA VAL A 152 -5.00 -9.01 -8.18
C VAL A 152 -4.44 -10.42 -7.90
N PRO A 153 -4.23 -11.27 -8.92
CA PRO A 153 -3.58 -12.57 -8.75
C PRO A 153 -2.26 -12.46 -7.96
N ALA A 154 -2.21 -13.09 -6.79
CA ALA A 154 -1.08 -13.09 -5.88
C ALA A 154 -0.36 -14.44 -5.95
N PHE A 155 0.98 -14.43 -5.95
CA PHE A 155 1.76 -15.65 -6.17
C PHE A 155 3.10 -15.61 -5.44
N THR A 156 3.60 -16.79 -5.07
CA THR A 156 4.96 -16.95 -4.57
C THR A 156 5.94 -16.95 -5.74
N PHE A 157 6.93 -16.05 -5.70
CA PHE A 157 7.97 -15.94 -6.71
C PHE A 157 9.08 -16.95 -6.48
N ALA A 158 9.59 -17.02 -5.25
CA ALA A 158 10.64 -17.95 -4.84
C ALA A 158 10.55 -18.21 -3.34
N THR A 159 10.88 -19.43 -2.92
CA THR A 159 11.00 -19.79 -1.52
C THR A 159 12.44 -20.16 -1.18
N ASP A 160 12.79 -20.04 0.10
CA ASP A 160 14.04 -20.53 0.67
C ASP A 160 15.30 -19.94 -0.03
N VAL A 161 15.22 -18.67 -0.45
CA VAL A 161 16.30 -17.95 -1.11
C VAL A 161 17.31 -17.46 -0.07
N THR A 162 18.53 -17.99 -0.11
CA THR A 162 19.62 -17.47 0.74
C THR A 162 20.21 -16.21 0.13
N VAL A 163 20.26 -15.13 0.92
CA VAL A 163 20.94 -13.88 0.58
C VAL A 163 21.98 -13.55 1.65
N SER A 164 23.14 -13.06 1.23
CA SER A 164 24.21 -12.66 2.16
C SER A 164 24.07 -11.20 2.55
N LEU A 165 24.00 -10.93 3.86
CA LEU A 165 23.91 -9.59 4.44
C LEU A 165 25.24 -9.24 5.13
N GLU A 166 25.80 -8.07 4.85
CA GLU A 166 27.10 -7.63 5.36
C GLU A 166 27.23 -7.73 6.89
N ARG A 167 26.17 -7.36 7.63
CA ARG A 167 26.16 -7.36 9.11
C ARG A 167 25.55 -8.61 9.75
N PHE A 168 24.77 -9.39 9.00
CA PHE A 168 23.93 -10.46 9.55
C PHE A 168 24.28 -11.85 9.01
N GLY A 169 25.23 -11.94 8.07
CA GLY A 169 25.59 -13.18 7.41
C GLY A 169 24.49 -13.65 6.46
N ASP A 170 24.43 -14.95 6.23
CA ASP A 170 23.46 -15.55 5.32
C ASP A 170 22.08 -15.65 5.98
N VAL A 171 21.07 -15.13 5.29
CA VAL A 171 19.68 -15.14 5.72
C VAL A 171 18.82 -15.75 4.62
N THR A 172 17.94 -16.68 5.00
CA THR A 172 16.94 -17.25 4.09
C THR A 172 15.70 -16.38 4.07
N VAL A 173 15.25 -16.02 2.87
CA VAL A 173 14.04 -15.22 2.63
C VAL A 173 13.11 -15.93 1.65
N ASP A 174 11.81 -15.67 1.80
CA ASP A 174 10.81 -15.97 0.77
C ASP A 174 10.46 -14.70 0.01
N ILE A 175 10.12 -14.81 -1.28
CA ILE A 175 9.72 -13.69 -2.11
C ILE A 175 8.34 -13.99 -2.69
N SER A 176 7.39 -13.08 -2.45
CA SER A 176 6.00 -13.25 -2.88
C SER A 176 5.43 -11.93 -3.41
N TYR A 177 4.47 -12.03 -4.32
CA TYR A 177 3.80 -10.92 -4.98
C TYR A 177 2.34 -10.83 -4.54
N GLY A 178 1.91 -9.63 -4.14
CA GLY A 178 0.52 -9.34 -3.75
C GLY A 178 0.02 -7.99 -4.27
N GLY A 179 0.41 -7.64 -5.49
CA GLY A 179 0.29 -6.29 -6.06
C GLY A 179 1.61 -5.49 -6.02
N ALA A 180 2.53 -5.93 -5.17
CA ALA A 180 3.93 -5.54 -5.15
C ALA A 180 4.77 -6.74 -4.66
N PHE A 181 6.08 -6.79 -4.97
CA PHE A 181 6.97 -7.82 -4.46
C PHE A 181 7.48 -7.50 -3.07
N TYR A 182 7.44 -8.48 -2.18
CA TYR A 182 7.99 -8.42 -0.83
C TYR A 182 8.94 -9.57 -0.56
N ALA A 183 10.01 -9.27 0.16
CA ALA A 183 10.83 -10.28 0.82
C ALA A 183 10.27 -10.53 2.23
N PHE A 184 10.10 -11.78 2.62
CA PHE A 184 9.61 -12.20 3.93
C PHE A 184 10.72 -12.87 4.70
N VAL A 185 10.88 -12.49 5.96
CA VAL A 185 11.87 -13.07 6.87
C VAL A 185 11.39 -13.00 8.32
N ASP A 186 11.66 -14.05 9.10
CA ASP A 186 11.39 -14.06 10.54
C ASP A 186 12.35 -13.11 11.27
N ALA A 187 11.80 -12.18 12.04
CA ALA A 187 12.56 -11.20 12.81
C ALA A 187 13.52 -11.86 13.83
N LYS A 188 13.22 -13.08 14.29
CA LYS A 188 14.09 -13.82 15.21
C LYS A 188 15.46 -14.15 14.62
N ARG A 189 15.59 -14.16 13.29
CA ARG A 189 16.89 -14.30 12.61
C ARG A 189 17.87 -13.17 12.94
N PHE A 190 17.34 -12.03 13.38
CA PHE A 190 18.10 -10.86 13.80
C PHE A 190 18.12 -10.68 15.32
N GLY A 191 17.57 -11.64 16.08
CA GLY A 191 17.35 -11.48 17.52
C GLY A 191 16.28 -10.45 17.86
N LEU A 192 15.37 -10.16 16.92
CA LEU A 192 14.32 -9.15 17.06
C LEU A 192 12.94 -9.79 17.19
N ASP A 193 12.02 -9.00 17.74
CA ASP A 193 10.60 -9.28 17.84
C ASP A 193 9.83 -8.10 17.22
N VAL A 194 8.94 -8.39 16.27
CA VAL A 194 8.25 -7.38 15.47
C VAL A 194 7.31 -6.48 16.26
N THR A 195 6.95 -6.85 17.50
CA THR A 195 6.00 -6.10 18.34
C THR A 195 6.66 -5.33 19.49
N THR A 196 7.85 -5.74 19.91
CA THR A 196 8.51 -5.22 21.12
C THR A 196 9.90 -4.65 20.89
N SER A 197 10.56 -4.99 19.78
CA SER A 197 11.88 -4.43 19.47
C SER A 197 11.77 -2.97 19.06
N ARG A 198 12.87 -2.22 19.21
CA ARG A 198 12.91 -0.82 18.78
C ARG A 198 12.68 -0.78 17.27
N THR A 199 11.79 0.11 16.83
CA THR A 199 11.46 0.28 15.41
C THR A 199 12.70 0.48 14.54
N ARG A 200 13.71 1.22 15.05
CA ARG A 200 14.95 1.43 14.29
C ARG A 200 15.71 0.14 14.02
N ASP A 201 15.76 -0.79 14.98
CA ASP A 201 16.47 -2.06 14.78
C ASP A 201 15.75 -2.93 13.74
N LEU A 202 14.42 -2.90 13.73
CA LEU A 202 13.58 -3.56 12.72
C LEU A 202 13.79 -2.93 11.32
N VAL A 203 13.82 -1.60 11.25
CA VAL A 203 14.09 -0.86 10.00
C VAL A 203 15.48 -1.19 9.45
N ASP A 204 16.50 -1.19 10.30
CA ASP A 204 17.87 -1.51 9.88
C ASP A 204 17.97 -2.95 9.35
N ALA A 205 17.34 -3.92 10.01
CA ALA A 205 17.31 -5.32 9.55
C ALA A 205 16.57 -5.48 8.22
N ALA A 206 15.37 -4.91 8.10
CA ALA A 206 14.57 -4.99 6.88
C ALA A 206 15.23 -4.25 5.70
N THR A 207 15.93 -3.14 5.95
CA THR A 207 16.72 -2.42 4.94
C THR A 207 17.90 -3.25 4.46
N ALA A 208 18.61 -3.93 5.38
CA ALA A 208 19.70 -4.83 5.01
C ALA A 208 19.22 -5.97 4.10
N VAL A 209 18.06 -6.58 4.41
CA VAL A 209 17.44 -7.60 3.56
C VAL A 209 17.03 -7.03 2.20
N THR A 210 16.38 -5.87 2.18
CA THR A 210 15.95 -5.20 0.95
C THR A 210 17.12 -4.95 0.00
N ASN A 211 18.25 -4.43 0.52
CA ASN A 211 19.45 -4.18 -0.27
C ASN A 211 20.10 -5.47 -0.77
N ALA A 212 20.14 -6.51 0.06
CA ALA A 212 20.67 -7.82 -0.32
C ALA A 212 19.84 -8.45 -1.45
N VAL A 213 18.51 -8.48 -1.32
CA VAL A 213 17.61 -9.03 -2.34
C VAL A 213 17.69 -8.22 -3.64
N LYS A 214 17.66 -6.88 -3.58
CA LYS A 214 17.81 -6.02 -4.78
C LYS A 214 19.12 -6.28 -5.54
N SER A 215 20.20 -6.61 -4.84
CA SER A 215 21.52 -6.85 -5.46
C SER A 215 21.74 -8.29 -5.92
N GLN A 216 21.10 -9.27 -5.29
CA GLN A 216 21.39 -10.70 -5.50
C GLN A 216 20.26 -11.44 -6.24
N VAL A 217 19.06 -10.88 -6.32
CA VAL A 217 17.90 -11.53 -6.93
C VAL A 217 17.33 -10.70 -8.07
N LYS A 218 17.23 -11.30 -9.26
CA LYS A 218 16.56 -10.68 -10.41
C LYS A 218 15.07 -11.01 -10.40
N LEU A 219 14.25 -10.00 -10.13
CA LEU A 219 12.79 -10.12 -10.19
C LEU A 219 12.28 -9.92 -11.61
N TYR A 220 11.16 -10.57 -11.93
CA TYR A 220 10.35 -10.30 -13.12
C TYR A 220 8.88 -10.45 -12.79
N HIS A 221 8.01 -9.70 -13.47
CA HIS A 221 6.57 -9.87 -13.38
C HIS A 221 6.03 -10.34 -14.74
N PRO A 222 5.17 -11.39 -14.82
CA PRO A 222 4.78 -11.99 -16.10
C PRO A 222 4.09 -11.07 -17.11
N THR A 223 3.52 -9.96 -16.65
CA THR A 223 2.68 -9.08 -17.48
C THR A 223 3.24 -7.68 -17.70
N SER A 224 4.25 -7.24 -16.92
CA SER A 224 4.75 -5.86 -16.99
C SER A 224 6.09 -5.68 -16.29
N ASP A 225 7.08 -5.15 -17.01
CA ASP A 225 8.39 -4.79 -16.43
C ASP A 225 8.29 -3.66 -15.40
N ASP A 226 7.29 -2.78 -15.51
CA ASP A 226 7.06 -1.69 -14.54
C ASP A 226 6.70 -2.20 -13.13
N LEU A 227 6.33 -3.48 -13.00
CA LEU A 227 5.98 -4.14 -11.73
C LEU A 227 7.13 -5.00 -11.17
N ALA A 228 8.21 -5.20 -11.94
CA ALA A 228 9.29 -6.14 -11.65
C ALA A 228 10.35 -5.60 -10.67
N PHE A 229 9.92 -5.02 -9.54
CA PHE A 229 10.83 -4.48 -8.53
C PHE A 229 10.40 -4.85 -7.10
N LEU A 230 11.39 -4.95 -6.21
CA LEU A 230 11.15 -5.22 -4.80
C LEU A 230 10.63 -3.95 -4.11
N TYR A 231 9.43 -4.02 -3.55
CA TYR A 231 8.79 -2.90 -2.88
C TYR A 231 9.32 -2.70 -1.45
N GLY A 232 9.57 -3.80 -0.74
CA GLY A 232 10.09 -3.76 0.62
C GLY A 232 10.30 -5.14 1.24
N THR A 233 10.69 -5.13 2.50
CA THR A 233 10.82 -6.34 3.32
C THR A 233 9.77 -6.34 4.41
N ILE A 234 9.14 -7.49 4.61
CA ILE A 234 8.20 -7.75 5.70
C ILE A 234 8.89 -8.66 6.72
N LEU A 235 9.15 -8.11 7.90
CA LEU A 235 9.57 -8.88 9.06
C LEU A 235 8.35 -9.55 9.68
N THR A 236 8.40 -10.86 9.89
CA THR A 236 7.32 -11.64 10.50
C THR A 236 7.70 -12.11 11.91
N ASP A 237 6.71 -12.56 12.67
CA ASP A 237 6.91 -13.24 13.96
C ASP A 237 7.25 -14.74 13.84
N GLY A 238 7.43 -15.23 12.61
CA GLY A 238 7.66 -16.65 12.29
C GLY A 238 6.45 -17.56 12.49
N LYS A 239 5.28 -17.03 12.87
CA LYS A 239 4.05 -17.82 13.04
C LYS A 239 3.32 -17.89 11.71
N ASP A 240 3.78 -18.75 10.81
CA ASP A 240 3.18 -18.95 9.47
C ASP A 240 2.24 -20.16 9.34
N ASP A 241 2.27 -21.10 10.29
CA ASP A 241 1.27 -22.17 10.39
C ASP A 241 -0.09 -21.60 10.78
N TYR A 242 -1.19 -22.15 10.25
CA TYR A 242 -2.53 -21.70 10.64
C TYR A 242 -2.73 -21.73 12.17
N SER A 243 -3.27 -20.62 12.69
CA SER A 243 -3.75 -20.48 14.07
C SER A 243 -4.95 -19.53 14.09
N SER A 244 -5.83 -19.68 15.08
CA SER A 244 -6.86 -18.69 15.40
C SER A 244 -6.27 -17.39 15.97
N ASP A 245 -5.06 -17.45 16.53
CA ASP A 245 -4.38 -16.29 17.06
C ASP A 245 -3.81 -15.42 15.93
N PRO A 246 -3.81 -14.08 16.08
CA PRO A 246 -3.15 -13.21 15.13
C PRO A 246 -1.66 -13.52 14.99
N THR A 247 -1.16 -13.45 13.75
CA THR A 247 0.29 -13.34 13.46
C THR A 247 0.66 -11.88 13.24
N ALA A 248 1.83 -11.47 13.73
CA ALA A 248 2.32 -10.11 13.59
C ALA A 248 3.32 -9.96 12.45
N ASN A 249 3.36 -8.77 11.86
CA ASN A 249 4.39 -8.38 10.89
C ASN A 249 4.63 -6.87 10.86
N MET A 250 5.79 -6.46 10.36
CA MET A 250 6.12 -5.06 10.10
C MET A 250 6.71 -4.94 8.70
N CYS A 251 6.10 -4.11 7.85
CA CYS A 251 6.60 -3.82 6.52
C CYS A 251 7.50 -2.58 6.56
N VAL A 252 8.67 -2.69 5.96
CA VAL A 252 9.58 -1.59 5.69
C VAL A 252 9.76 -1.48 4.18
N PHE A 253 9.39 -0.34 3.61
CA PHE A 253 9.30 -0.15 2.17
C PHE A 253 9.80 1.23 1.73
N ALA A 254 9.90 1.44 0.42
CA ALA A 254 10.41 2.67 -0.17
C ALA A 254 11.77 3.08 0.41
N GLU A 255 11.97 4.36 0.73
CA GLU A 255 13.10 4.85 1.51
C GLU A 255 12.90 4.53 2.99
N ALA A 256 12.91 3.26 3.39
CA ALA A 256 12.81 2.83 4.79
C ALA A 256 11.59 3.38 5.58
N GLN A 257 10.47 3.62 4.90
CA GLN A 257 9.18 3.93 5.50
C GLN A 257 8.62 2.69 6.22
N VAL A 258 8.02 2.89 7.39
CA VAL A 258 7.36 1.81 8.15
C VAL A 258 5.86 1.84 7.86
N ASP A 259 5.25 0.72 7.50
CA ASP A 259 3.79 0.66 7.45
C ASP A 259 3.23 0.50 8.87
N ARG A 260 2.32 1.39 9.27
CA ARG A 260 1.61 1.33 10.56
C ARG A 260 0.46 0.33 10.54
N SER A 261 0.02 -0.08 9.37
CA SER A 261 -0.99 -1.12 9.17
C SER A 261 -0.33 -2.51 9.02
N PRO A 262 -1.10 -3.59 9.00
CA PRO A 262 -0.58 -4.92 8.63
C PRO A 262 -0.12 -5.04 7.16
N THR A 263 -0.20 -3.96 6.36
CA THR A 263 0.15 -3.88 4.93
C THR A 263 -0.75 -4.76 4.07
N GLY A 264 -1.85 -4.22 3.52
CA GLY A 264 -2.83 -5.05 2.79
C GLY A 264 -2.25 -5.86 1.61
N SER A 265 -1.34 -5.28 0.81
CA SER A 265 -0.59 -6.01 -0.23
C SER A 265 0.39 -7.05 0.34
N GLY A 266 0.97 -6.74 1.51
CA GLY A 266 1.81 -7.66 2.28
C GLY A 266 1.02 -8.86 2.82
N VAL A 267 -0.17 -8.62 3.37
CA VAL A 267 -1.15 -9.65 3.75
C VAL A 267 -1.51 -10.51 2.55
N THR A 268 -1.83 -9.89 1.40
CA THR A 268 -2.08 -10.61 0.14
C THR A 268 -0.90 -11.52 -0.23
N ALA A 269 0.32 -10.99 -0.26
CA ALA A 269 1.52 -11.76 -0.62
C ALA A 269 1.84 -12.87 0.40
N ARG A 270 1.62 -12.62 1.70
CA ARG A 270 1.85 -13.58 2.78
C ARG A 270 0.82 -14.70 2.79
N VAL A 271 -0.45 -14.40 2.51
CA VAL A 271 -1.50 -15.41 2.29
C VAL A 271 -1.15 -16.29 1.09
N ALA A 272 -0.72 -15.71 -0.03
CA ALA A 272 -0.29 -16.48 -1.20
C ALA A 272 0.90 -17.41 -0.87
N LEU A 273 1.87 -16.93 -0.09
CA LEU A 273 3.01 -17.71 0.39
C LEU A 273 2.60 -18.86 1.32
N GLN A 274 1.76 -18.57 2.31
CA GLN A 274 1.26 -19.58 3.25
C GLN A 274 0.43 -20.65 2.52
N TYR A 275 -0.41 -20.24 1.57
CA TYR A 275 -1.18 -21.17 0.74
C TYR A 275 -0.26 -22.01 -0.16
N HIS A 276 0.74 -21.41 -0.80
CA HIS A 276 1.73 -22.11 -1.61
C HIS A 276 2.49 -23.19 -0.81
N ARG A 277 2.84 -22.89 0.44
CA ARG A 277 3.49 -23.84 1.38
C ARG A 277 2.50 -24.84 2.01
N GLY A 278 1.20 -24.76 1.72
CA GLY A 278 0.17 -25.63 2.30
C GLY A 278 -0.13 -25.36 3.78
N LEU A 279 0.25 -24.20 4.30
CA LEU A 279 0.08 -23.80 5.71
C LEU A 279 -1.31 -23.25 6.02
N ILE A 280 -2.04 -22.81 4.97
CA ILE A 280 -3.44 -22.42 5.05
C ILE A 280 -4.22 -23.01 3.87
N GLN A 281 -5.52 -23.20 4.05
CA GLN A 281 -6.44 -23.72 3.03
C GLN A 281 -7.20 -22.60 2.31
N LEU A 282 -7.81 -22.93 1.17
CA LEU A 282 -8.75 -22.03 0.49
C LEU A 282 -9.91 -21.69 1.44
N ASN A 283 -10.33 -20.43 1.43
CA ASN A 283 -11.36 -19.84 2.28
C ASN A 283 -11.05 -19.86 3.79
N GLN A 284 -9.82 -20.18 4.20
CA GLN A 284 -9.41 -20.16 5.60
C GLN A 284 -8.90 -18.76 6.00
N THR A 285 -9.69 -18.06 6.82
CA THR A 285 -9.36 -16.72 7.30
C THR A 285 -8.25 -16.73 8.33
N ARG A 286 -7.30 -15.81 8.17
CA ARG A 286 -6.22 -15.54 9.13
C ARG A 286 -6.21 -14.06 9.52
N THR A 287 -5.88 -13.78 10.77
CA THR A 287 -5.72 -12.42 11.28
C THR A 287 -4.26 -12.01 11.28
N PHE A 288 -3.98 -10.83 10.71
CA PHE A 288 -2.65 -10.24 10.61
C PHE A 288 -2.62 -8.95 11.42
N GLN A 289 -1.69 -8.87 12.36
CA GLN A 289 -1.51 -7.73 13.23
C GLN A 289 -0.30 -6.90 12.79
N SER A 290 -0.45 -5.58 12.84
CA SER A 290 0.66 -4.65 12.70
C SER A 290 1.57 -4.74 13.92
N GLY A 291 2.86 -4.98 13.69
CA GLY A 291 3.88 -4.85 14.73
C GLY A 291 4.03 -3.43 15.27
N ALA A 292 3.73 -2.41 14.45
CA ALA A 292 3.83 -1.00 14.84
C ALA A 292 2.68 -0.50 15.74
N THR A 293 1.43 -0.72 15.35
CA THR A 293 0.25 -0.14 16.03
C THR A 293 -0.64 -1.14 16.75
N GLY A 294 -0.45 -2.45 16.52
CA GLY A 294 -1.37 -3.49 16.96
C GLY A 294 -2.70 -3.55 16.18
N SER A 295 -2.88 -2.71 15.14
CA SER A 295 -4.06 -2.78 14.27
C SER A 295 -4.10 -4.11 13.52
N GLN A 296 -5.29 -4.52 13.06
CA GLN A 296 -5.50 -5.84 12.47
C GLN A 296 -6.24 -5.76 11.14
N PHE A 297 -5.83 -6.62 10.22
CA PHE A 297 -6.54 -6.99 8.99
C PHE A 297 -6.80 -8.49 9.02
N THR A 298 -7.82 -8.92 8.28
CA THR A 298 -8.00 -10.34 7.96
C THR A 298 -7.62 -10.60 6.51
N GLY A 299 -7.17 -11.82 6.23
CA GLY A 299 -6.83 -12.28 4.89
C GLY A 299 -7.23 -13.73 4.66
N ARG A 300 -7.72 -14.05 3.46
CA ARG A 300 -7.94 -15.44 3.00
C ARG A 300 -7.77 -15.58 1.50
N ALA A 301 -7.17 -16.68 1.06
CA ALA A 301 -7.24 -17.07 -0.34
C ALA A 301 -8.69 -17.48 -0.66
N VAL A 302 -9.31 -16.91 -1.69
CA VAL A 302 -10.71 -17.17 -2.04
C VAL A 302 -10.88 -17.91 -3.37
N GLU A 303 -9.89 -17.79 -4.26
CA GLU A 303 -9.92 -18.40 -5.58
C GLU A 303 -8.51 -18.80 -6.02
N GLU A 304 -8.37 -19.98 -6.63
CA GLU A 304 -7.14 -20.40 -7.31
C GLU A 304 -7.12 -19.87 -8.74
N THR A 305 -5.99 -19.34 -9.17
CA THR A 305 -5.82 -18.74 -10.50
C THR A 305 -4.36 -18.86 -10.97
N LYS A 306 -4.00 -18.12 -12.03
CA LYS A 306 -2.63 -18.05 -12.55
C LYS A 306 -2.21 -16.61 -12.83
N CYS A 307 -0.92 -16.34 -12.73
CA CYS A 307 -0.28 -15.13 -13.24
C CYS A 307 0.91 -15.57 -14.10
N GLY A 308 0.74 -15.58 -15.43
CA GLY A 308 1.69 -16.26 -16.33
C GLY A 308 1.88 -17.73 -15.92
N ASP A 309 3.12 -18.11 -15.67
CA ASP A 309 3.49 -19.48 -15.26
C ASP A 309 3.33 -19.74 -13.76
N PHE A 310 3.09 -18.71 -12.94
CA PHE A 310 2.92 -18.87 -11.51
C PHE A 310 1.53 -19.37 -11.15
N LYS A 311 1.47 -20.37 -10.27
CA LYS A 311 0.24 -20.70 -9.53
C LYS A 311 -0.06 -19.53 -8.60
N ALA A 312 -1.26 -18.98 -8.71
CA ALA A 312 -1.66 -17.78 -8.00
C ALA A 312 -2.98 -18.01 -7.25
N VAL A 313 -3.29 -17.10 -6.34
CA VAL A 313 -4.59 -17.02 -5.68
C VAL A 313 -5.11 -15.59 -5.72
N VAL A 314 -6.43 -15.43 -5.75
CA VAL A 314 -7.07 -14.17 -5.36
C VAL A 314 -7.22 -14.19 -3.85
N VAL A 315 -6.79 -13.11 -3.20
CA VAL A 315 -6.88 -12.95 -1.75
C VAL A 315 -7.92 -11.89 -1.43
N GLU A 316 -8.82 -12.21 -0.52
CA GLU A 316 -9.67 -11.22 0.14
C GLU A 316 -8.94 -10.67 1.36
N VAL A 317 -8.86 -9.33 1.46
CA VAL A 317 -8.29 -8.64 2.63
C VAL A 317 -9.32 -7.67 3.18
N SER A 318 -9.51 -7.65 4.49
CA SER A 318 -10.50 -6.79 5.16
C SER A 318 -9.88 -5.93 6.26
N GLY A 319 -10.38 -4.69 6.39
CA GLY A 319 -9.96 -3.74 7.42
C GLY A 319 -10.95 -2.58 7.58
N ARG A 320 -10.53 -1.54 8.30
CA ARG A 320 -11.34 -0.33 8.56
C ARG A 320 -10.50 0.93 8.39
N ALA A 321 -11.10 1.95 7.79
CA ALA A 321 -10.48 3.27 7.60
C ALA A 321 -11.32 4.38 8.22
N PHE A 322 -10.65 5.41 8.74
CA PHE A 322 -11.28 6.55 9.41
C PHE A 322 -10.75 7.87 8.86
N TYR A 323 -11.60 8.89 8.79
CA TYR A 323 -11.20 10.23 8.39
C TYR A 323 -10.43 10.91 9.52
N THR A 324 -9.37 11.65 9.16
CA THR A 324 -8.54 12.41 10.10
C THR A 324 -8.61 13.92 9.84
N GLY A 325 -8.96 14.34 8.61
CA GLY A 325 -9.18 15.75 8.33
C GLY A 325 -9.40 16.06 6.86
N VAL A 326 -9.69 17.34 6.58
CA VAL A 326 -9.69 17.91 5.25
C VAL A 326 -8.77 19.12 5.25
N SER A 327 -7.94 19.25 4.23
CA SER A 327 -6.91 20.28 4.18
C SER A 327 -6.83 20.90 2.79
N ARG A 328 -6.39 22.16 2.76
CA ARG A 328 -6.09 22.90 1.53
C ARG A 328 -4.64 23.38 1.63
N PHE A 329 -3.79 22.89 0.74
CA PHE A 329 -2.39 23.27 0.71
C PHE A 329 -2.15 24.33 -0.35
N VAL A 330 -1.44 25.38 0.06
CA VAL A 330 -1.02 26.48 -0.81
C VAL A 330 0.51 26.62 -0.77
N GLN A 331 1.05 27.30 -1.77
CA GLN A 331 2.48 27.56 -1.94
C GLN A 331 2.70 29.07 -2.03
N GLU A 332 3.52 29.63 -1.14
CA GLU A 332 3.87 31.05 -1.20
C GLU A 332 5.13 31.25 -2.07
N PRO A 333 5.19 32.29 -2.92
CA PRO A 333 6.33 32.54 -3.82
C PRO A 333 7.69 32.57 -3.12
N GLU A 334 7.73 33.05 -1.88
CA GLU A 334 8.97 33.26 -1.13
C GLU A 334 9.38 32.07 -0.25
N ASP A 335 8.57 31.00 -0.21
CA ASP A 335 8.87 29.78 0.54
C ASP A 335 9.99 28.97 -0.13
N LYS A 336 11.20 29.12 0.38
CA LYS A 336 12.39 28.34 -0.07
C LYS A 336 12.27 26.84 0.17
N LEU A 337 11.33 26.40 1.00
CA LEU A 337 11.04 25.00 1.31
C LEU A 337 9.73 24.56 0.65
N THR A 338 9.27 25.25 -0.41
CA THR A 338 7.97 24.95 -1.05
C THR A 338 7.85 23.48 -1.45
N HIS A 339 8.92 22.88 -1.99
CA HIS A 339 8.98 21.47 -2.39
C HIS A 339 9.31 20.50 -1.24
N GLY A 340 9.41 20.99 -0.01
CA GLY A 340 9.63 20.19 1.20
C GLY A 340 11.01 19.56 1.34
N PHE A 341 11.18 18.84 2.45
CA PHE A 341 12.41 18.12 2.81
C PHE A 341 12.09 16.87 3.65
N LEU A 342 13.07 15.98 3.80
CA LEU A 342 12.98 14.80 4.68
C LEU A 342 14.12 14.79 5.68
N LEU A 343 13.80 14.48 6.94
CA LEU A 343 14.76 14.08 7.96
C LEU A 343 14.67 12.56 8.15
N LYS A 344 15.82 11.87 8.20
CA LYS A 344 15.92 10.39 8.22
C LYS A 344 16.55 9.86 9.50
#